data_AF-K9YUA0-F1
#
_entry.id   AF-K9YUA0-F1
#
_cell.length_a   1.000
_cell.length_b   1.000
_cell.length_c   1.000
_cell.angle_alpha   90.00
_cell.angle_beta   90.00
_cell.angle_gamma   90.00
#
_symmetry.space_group_name_H-M   'P 1'
#
loop_
_entity.id
_entity.type
_entity.pdbx_description
1 polymer ?
#
loop_
_entity_poly.entity_id
_entity_poly.type
_entity_poly.pdbx_seq_one_letter_code
_entity_poly.pdbx_strand_id
1 'polypeptide(L)'
;MTFQLYHHNRILTILDSLDSNLLEESQAYFGGGTLLTLDFREYRWSKDIDFICPIASSGYKHLRTIIFDGGYQALFHDQTAINIQRGTTSQYGIRLLIIVEGEPIKIEIIVEARFQLDPPRYPQWSPVACLSLNDCFTSKRFLLVLSSCFATFDVLWRSAIEP
;
A
#
# COMPACT_ATOMS: atom_id res chain seq x y z
N MET A 1 -6.62 -14.97 -11.59
CA MET A 1 -6.63 -14.39 -12.96
C MET A 1 -5.19 -14.14 -13.37
N THR A 2 -4.89 -14.06 -14.67
CA THR A 2 -3.56 -13.68 -15.18
C THR A 2 -3.66 -12.40 -16.01
N PHE A 3 -2.78 -11.46 -15.74
CA PHE A 3 -2.61 -10.19 -16.44
C PHE A 3 -1.61 -10.32 -17.59
N GLN A 4 -1.63 -9.39 -18.56
CA GLN A 4 -0.71 -9.41 -19.70
C GLN A 4 0.70 -8.99 -19.29
N LEU A 5 0.84 -8.05 -18.36
CA LEU A 5 2.15 -7.65 -17.87
C LEU A 5 2.61 -8.59 -16.76
N TYR A 6 3.80 -9.15 -16.96
CA TYR A 6 4.47 -10.00 -15.97
C TYR A 6 4.56 -9.32 -14.60
N HIS A 7 4.87 -8.02 -14.58
CA HIS A 7 4.92 -7.21 -13.37
C HIS A 7 3.60 -7.21 -12.59
N HIS A 8 2.46 -7.14 -13.28
CA HIS A 8 1.15 -7.12 -12.63
C HIS A 8 0.76 -8.50 -12.09
N ASN A 9 1.22 -9.59 -12.71
CA ASN A 9 1.11 -10.93 -12.12
C ASN A 9 1.93 -11.05 -10.83
N ARG A 10 3.13 -10.46 -10.77
CA ARG A 10 3.92 -10.42 -9.53
C ARG A 10 3.23 -9.61 -8.43
N ILE A 11 2.60 -8.49 -8.79
CA ILE A 11 1.76 -7.73 -7.86
C ILE A 11 0.63 -8.60 -7.32
N LEU A 12 -0.07 -9.35 -8.18
CA LEU A 12 -1.08 -10.30 -7.73
C LEU A 12 -0.49 -11.35 -6.77
N THR A 13 0.66 -11.93 -7.08
CA THR A 13 1.31 -12.89 -6.18
C THR A 13 1.56 -12.29 -4.80
N ILE A 14 1.96 -11.01 -4.73
CA ILE A 14 2.12 -10.32 -3.44
C ILE A 14 0.77 -10.10 -2.76
N LEU A 15 -0.25 -9.65 -3.50
CA LEU A 15 -1.58 -9.45 -2.95
C LEU A 15 -2.17 -10.76 -2.41
N ASP A 16 -1.94 -11.87 -3.11
CA ASP A 16 -2.33 -13.21 -2.70
C ASP A 16 -1.51 -13.69 -1.50
N SER A 17 -0.30 -13.19 -1.28
CA SER A 17 0.55 -13.54 -0.13
C SER A 17 0.18 -12.77 1.15
N LEU A 18 -0.51 -11.64 1.02
CA LEU A 18 -0.93 -10.80 2.15
C LEU A 18 -2.04 -11.49 2.96
N ASP A 19 -2.10 -11.20 4.26
CA ASP A 19 -3.21 -11.63 5.10
C ASP A 19 -4.41 -10.70 4.88
N SER A 20 -5.40 -11.18 4.12
CA SER A 20 -6.63 -10.43 3.82
C SER A 20 -7.45 -10.11 5.06
N ASN A 21 -7.48 -11.01 6.05
CA ASN A 21 -8.24 -10.82 7.28
C ASN A 21 -7.59 -9.72 8.12
N LEU A 22 -6.27 -9.75 8.25
CA LEU A 22 -5.52 -8.73 8.97
C LEU A 22 -5.73 -7.33 8.35
N LEU A 23 -5.69 -7.25 7.02
CA LEU A 23 -5.92 -6.00 6.30
C LEU A 23 -7.34 -5.49 6.48
N GLU A 24 -8.33 -6.38 6.46
CA GLU A 24 -9.74 -6.04 6.67
C GLU A 24 -10.02 -5.59 8.12
N GLU A 25 -9.50 -6.30 9.12
CA GLU A 25 -9.56 -5.92 10.53
C GLU A 25 -8.91 -4.55 10.78
N SER A 26 -7.83 -4.28 10.04
CA SER A 26 -7.12 -3.02 10.10
C SER A 26 -7.72 -1.93 9.23
N GLN A 27 -8.79 -2.21 8.48
CA GLN A 27 -9.42 -1.32 7.50
C GLN A 27 -8.41 -0.74 6.50
N ALA A 28 -7.38 -1.51 6.15
CA ALA A 28 -6.35 -1.15 5.19
C ALA A 28 -6.78 -1.64 3.81
N TYR A 29 -7.18 -0.70 2.96
CA TYR A 29 -7.74 -1.03 1.64
C TYR A 29 -6.72 -0.78 0.54
N PHE A 30 -6.62 -1.73 -0.39
CA PHE A 30 -5.78 -1.61 -1.57
C PHE A 30 -6.27 -0.48 -2.46
N GLY A 31 -5.35 0.35 -2.93
CA GLY A 31 -5.68 1.61 -3.57
C GLY A 31 -4.61 2.11 -4.52
N GLY A 32 -4.60 3.42 -4.71
CA GLY A 32 -3.62 4.10 -5.53
C GLY A 32 -3.80 3.85 -7.03
N GLY A 33 -2.73 4.15 -7.77
CA GLY A 33 -2.76 4.10 -9.23
C GLY A 33 -2.70 2.69 -9.80
N THR A 34 -2.32 1.71 -9.00
CA THR A 34 -2.21 0.30 -9.42
C THR A 34 -3.57 -0.37 -9.40
N LEU A 35 -4.42 -0.13 -8.40
CA LEU A 35 -5.81 -0.61 -8.41
C LEU A 35 -6.55 -0.21 -9.69
N LEU A 36 -6.50 1.07 -10.07
CA LEU A 36 -7.10 1.56 -11.31
C LEU A 36 -6.48 0.89 -12.55
N THR A 37 -5.18 0.64 -12.52
CA THR A 37 -4.48 -0.01 -13.63
C THR A 37 -4.99 -1.43 -13.83
N LEU A 38 -5.16 -2.19 -12.75
CA LEU A 38 -5.68 -3.56 -12.80
C LEU A 38 -7.18 -3.60 -13.15
N ASP A 39 -7.98 -2.67 -12.60
CA ASP A 39 -9.42 -2.55 -12.92
C ASP A 39 -9.65 -2.20 -14.41
N PHE A 40 -8.83 -1.32 -14.99
CA PHE A 40 -8.96 -0.86 -16.38
C PHE A 40 -8.06 -1.62 -17.37
N ARG A 41 -7.89 -2.94 -17.16
CA ARG A 41 -7.16 -3.84 -18.10
C ARG A 41 -5.75 -3.34 -18.46
N GLU A 42 -5.00 -2.90 -17.46
CA GLU A 42 -3.60 -2.53 -17.59
C GLU A 42 -3.34 -1.36 -18.54
N TYR A 43 -4.23 -0.36 -18.54
CA TYR A 43 -4.14 0.81 -19.43
C TYR A 43 -2.81 1.58 -19.35
N ARG A 44 -2.04 1.40 -18.26
CA ARG A 44 -0.69 1.92 -18.08
C ARG A 44 0.16 0.91 -17.31
N TRP A 45 1.48 1.10 -17.33
CA TRP A 45 2.35 0.34 -16.43
C TRP A 45 2.38 0.97 -15.04
N SER A 46 2.02 0.20 -14.01
CA SER A 46 2.07 0.62 -12.61
C SER A 46 2.95 -0.34 -11.81
N LYS A 47 3.84 0.22 -10.97
CA LYS A 47 4.92 -0.57 -10.35
C LYS A 47 4.73 -0.83 -8.86
N ASP A 48 4.09 0.12 -8.18
CA ASP A 48 4.01 0.17 -6.72
C ASP A 48 2.65 -0.35 -6.24
N ILE A 49 2.59 -0.78 -4.99
CA ILE A 49 1.35 -1.24 -4.34
C ILE A 49 1.04 -0.24 -3.22
N ASP A 50 -0.10 0.43 -3.30
CA ASP A 50 -0.52 1.41 -2.29
C ASP A 50 -1.73 0.87 -1.53
N PHE A 51 -1.72 1.01 -0.21
CA PHE A 51 -2.84 0.77 0.68
C PHE A 51 -3.16 2.05 1.45
N ILE A 52 -4.43 2.25 1.75
CA ILE A 52 -4.90 3.38 2.56
C ILE A 52 -5.62 2.85 3.78
N CYS A 53 -5.22 3.31 4.95
CA CYS A 53 -5.80 2.98 6.24
C CYS A 53 -6.32 4.27 6.90
N PRO A 54 -7.57 4.31 7.40
CA PRO A 54 -8.10 5.51 8.04
C PRO A 54 -7.51 5.68 9.45
N ILE A 55 -7.00 6.87 9.81
CA ILE A 55 -6.42 7.17 11.14
C ILE A 55 -7.45 7.08 12.26
N ALA A 56 -8.71 7.37 11.92
CA ALA A 56 -9.81 7.37 12.87
C ALA A 56 -10.09 5.95 13.39
N SER A 57 -9.69 4.94 12.62
CA SER A 57 -9.75 3.55 13.02
C SER A 57 -8.56 3.18 13.89
N SER A 58 -8.79 2.29 14.86
CA SER A 58 -7.70 1.67 15.62
C SER A 58 -6.86 0.68 14.77
N GLY A 59 -7.23 0.46 13.51
CA GLY A 59 -6.61 -0.51 12.61
C GLY A 59 -5.13 -0.24 12.35
N TYR A 60 -4.73 1.01 12.12
CA TYR A 60 -3.29 1.30 11.95
C TYR A 60 -2.47 1.03 13.21
N LYS A 61 -3.05 1.27 14.40
CA LYS A 61 -2.36 0.94 15.66
C LYS A 61 -2.17 -0.57 15.77
N HIS A 62 -3.17 -1.36 15.39
CA HIS A 62 -3.10 -2.81 15.37
C HIS A 62 -2.01 -3.32 14.42
N LEU A 63 -1.94 -2.82 13.18
CA LEU A 63 -0.87 -3.15 12.23
C LEU A 63 0.51 -2.86 12.81
N ARG A 64 0.70 -1.71 13.45
CA ARG A 64 1.99 -1.38 14.07
C ARG A 64 2.35 -2.32 15.21
N THR A 65 1.39 -2.71 16.05
CA THR A 65 1.64 -3.68 17.13
C THR A 65 2.08 -5.02 16.55
N ILE A 66 1.39 -5.51 15.52
CA ILE A 66 1.74 -6.76 14.85
C ILE A 66 3.12 -6.70 14.20
N ILE A 67 3.45 -5.58 13.54
CA ILE A 67 4.78 -5.39 12.94
C ILE A 67 5.85 -5.26 14.03
N PHE A 68 5.53 -4.68 15.18
CA PHE A 68 6.47 -4.56 16.29
C PHE A 68 6.76 -5.92 16.94
N ASP A 69 5.73 -6.75 17.13
CA ASP A 69 5.83 -8.05 17.81
C ASP A 69 6.36 -9.15 16.88
N GLY A 70 5.88 -9.21 15.64
CA GLY A 70 6.17 -10.27 14.67
C GLY A 70 6.98 -9.82 13.45
N GLY A 71 7.39 -8.56 13.40
CA GLY A 71 8.08 -7.99 12.25
C GLY A 71 7.17 -7.79 11.03
N TYR A 72 7.77 -7.41 9.90
CA TYR A 72 7.05 -7.21 8.64
C TYR A 72 6.48 -8.49 8.02
N GLN A 73 7.01 -9.65 8.43
CA GLN A 73 6.55 -10.96 8.00
C GLN A 73 5.13 -11.27 8.46
N ALA A 74 4.70 -10.71 9.58
CA ALA A 74 3.37 -10.92 10.13
C ALA A 74 2.24 -10.30 9.28
N LEU A 75 2.58 -9.47 8.27
CA LEU A 75 1.62 -8.97 7.29
C LEU A 75 1.26 -9.99 6.19
N PHE A 76 2.04 -11.07 6.09
CA PHE A 76 1.94 -12.06 5.04
C PHE A 76 1.57 -13.41 5.64
N HIS A 77 0.53 -14.04 5.09
CA HIS A 77 0.16 -15.39 5.48
C HIS A 77 1.03 -16.44 4.78
N ASP A 78 1.48 -16.13 3.55
CA ASP A 78 2.42 -16.94 2.78
C ASP A 78 3.64 -16.10 2.41
N GLN A 79 4.83 -16.66 2.65
CA GLN A 79 6.11 -16.00 2.36
C GLN A 79 6.96 -16.78 1.36
N THR A 80 6.44 -17.87 0.79
CA THR A 80 7.19 -18.77 -0.08
C THR A 80 7.67 -18.09 -1.37
N ALA A 81 6.87 -17.18 -1.91
CA ALA A 81 7.16 -16.49 -3.17
C ALA A 81 7.79 -15.09 -3.00
N ILE A 82 7.90 -14.59 -1.76
CA ILE A 82 8.23 -13.19 -1.48
C ILE A 82 9.44 -13.06 -0.54
N ASN A 83 10.27 -12.04 -0.76
CA ASN A 83 11.40 -11.74 0.10
C ASN A 83 11.39 -10.26 0.53
N ILE A 84 11.18 -10.01 1.81
CA ILE A 84 11.16 -8.66 2.38
C ILE A 84 12.60 -8.17 2.55
N GLN A 85 13.01 -7.21 1.73
CA GLN A 85 14.37 -6.65 1.77
C GLN A 85 14.53 -5.54 2.81
N ARG A 86 13.59 -4.60 2.83
CA ARG A 86 13.57 -3.51 3.80
C ARG A 86 12.15 -3.14 4.15
N GLY A 87 11.95 -2.72 5.39
CA GLY A 87 10.71 -2.12 5.85
C GLY A 87 10.99 -0.87 6.67
N THR A 88 10.18 0.16 6.51
CA THR A 88 10.22 1.38 7.30
C THR A 88 8.82 1.65 7.82
N THR A 89 8.67 1.63 9.13
CA THR A 89 7.42 1.98 9.81
C THR A 89 7.53 3.39 10.37
N SER A 90 6.53 4.22 10.11
CA SER A 90 6.45 5.60 10.63
C SER A 90 5.09 5.87 11.26
N GLN A 91 4.89 7.08 11.78
CA GLN A 91 3.56 7.51 12.25
C GLN A 91 2.56 7.79 11.11
N TYR A 92 3.05 7.94 9.87
CA TYR A 92 2.25 8.28 8.70
C TYR A 92 1.98 7.10 7.76
N GLY A 93 2.65 5.97 8.00
CA GLY A 93 2.53 4.80 7.15
C GLY A 93 3.70 3.83 7.28
N ILE A 94 3.52 2.67 6.63
CA ILE A 94 4.49 1.58 6.54
C ILE A 94 4.93 1.47 5.09
N ARG A 95 6.24 1.39 4.83
CA ARG A 95 6.80 1.21 3.49
C ARG A 95 7.66 -0.03 3.47
N LEU A 96 7.39 -0.93 2.52
CA LEU A 96 8.11 -2.18 2.35
C LEU A 96 8.72 -2.23 0.95
N LEU A 97 9.86 -2.89 0.85
CA LEU A 97 10.45 -3.29 -0.42
C LEU A 97 10.51 -4.81 -0.44
N ILE A 98 9.76 -5.41 -1.35
CA ILE A 98 9.61 -6.86 -1.47
C ILE A 98 10.17 -7.29 -2.81
N ILE A 99 11.04 -8.29 -2.81
CA ILE A 99 11.51 -8.93 -4.04
C ILE A 99 10.64 -10.15 -4.29
N VAL A 100 10.05 -10.20 -5.47
CA VAL A 100 9.32 -11.38 -5.98
C VAL A 100 10.00 -11.77 -7.25
N GLU A 101 10.45 -13.02 -7.40
CA GLU A 101 11.15 -13.54 -8.60
C GLU A 101 12.34 -12.67 -9.10
N GLY A 102 12.98 -11.93 -8.19
CA GLY A 102 14.14 -11.07 -8.50
C GLY A 102 13.84 -9.61 -8.88
N GLU A 103 12.59 -9.17 -8.90
CA GLU A 103 12.23 -7.75 -9.12
C GLU A 103 11.73 -7.12 -7.82
N PRO A 104 12.25 -5.94 -7.45
CA PRO A 104 11.80 -5.21 -6.28
C PRO A 104 10.48 -4.49 -6.56
N ILE A 105 9.47 -4.79 -5.74
CA ILE A 105 8.16 -4.14 -5.73
C ILE A 105 8.02 -3.38 -4.41
N LYS A 106 7.62 -2.12 -4.52
CA LYS A 106 7.42 -1.25 -3.36
C LYS A 106 5.98 -1.34 -2.90
N ILE A 107 5.79 -1.49 -1.59
CA ILE A 107 4.48 -1.43 -0.95
C ILE A 107 4.46 -0.26 0.00
N GLU A 108 3.41 0.54 -0.05
CA GLU A 108 3.13 1.59 0.93
C GLU A 108 1.75 1.39 1.54
N ILE A 109 1.68 1.40 2.87
CA ILE A 109 0.43 1.52 3.63
C ILE A 109 0.43 2.92 4.20
N ILE A 110 -0.44 3.78 3.69
CA ILE A 110 -0.54 5.19 4.05
C ILE A 110 -1.68 5.37 5.03
N VAL A 111 -1.44 6.14 6.09
CA VAL A 111 -2.46 6.51 7.05
C VAL A 111 -3.14 7.79 6.60
N GLU A 112 -4.45 7.73 6.36
CA GLU A 112 -5.26 8.87 5.95
C GLU A 112 -6.18 9.32 7.08
N ALA A 113 -6.14 10.60 7.40
CA ALA A 113 -6.87 11.19 8.52
C ALA A 113 -8.04 12.09 8.13
N ARG A 114 -8.10 12.48 6.86
CA ARG A 114 -8.82 13.69 6.44
C ARG A 114 -10.23 13.42 5.93
N PHE A 115 -10.53 12.18 5.54
CA PHE A 115 -11.86 11.80 5.06
C PHE A 115 -12.20 10.38 5.48
N GLN A 116 -13.50 10.14 5.63
CA GLN A 116 -14.03 8.82 5.89
C GLN A 116 -14.04 8.05 4.58
N LEU A 117 -13.42 6.86 4.58
CA LEU A 117 -13.39 5.99 3.40
C LEU A 117 -14.80 5.46 3.13
N ASP A 118 -15.20 5.46 1.86
CA ASP A 118 -16.42 4.79 1.43
C ASP A 118 -16.26 3.26 1.63
N PRO A 119 -17.37 2.48 1.62
CA PRO A 119 -17.29 1.03 1.77
C PRO A 119 -16.34 0.39 0.75
N PRO A 120 -15.51 -0.58 1.17
CA PRO A 120 -14.55 -1.22 0.28
C PRO A 120 -15.26 -2.02 -0.83
N ARG A 121 -14.56 -2.13 -1.96
CA ARG A 121 -14.94 -2.95 -3.12
C ARG A 121 -14.18 -4.26 -3.08
N TYR A 122 -14.84 -5.34 -3.49
CA TYR A 122 -14.22 -6.67 -3.61
C TYR A 122 -14.32 -7.12 -5.08
N PRO A 123 -13.41 -6.63 -5.96
CA PRO A 123 -13.40 -7.08 -7.34
C PRO A 123 -12.98 -8.55 -7.42
N GLN A 124 -13.57 -9.32 -8.34
CA GLN A 124 -13.33 -10.77 -8.46
C GLN A 124 -11.87 -11.19 -8.64
N TRP A 125 -11.02 -10.28 -9.10
CA TRP A 125 -9.61 -10.52 -9.33
C TRP A 125 -8.72 -10.24 -8.11
N SER A 126 -9.22 -9.50 -7.10
CA SER A 126 -8.44 -9.08 -5.94
C SER A 126 -8.72 -9.97 -4.73
N PRO A 127 -7.68 -10.52 -4.07
CA PRO A 127 -7.83 -11.24 -2.80
C PRO A 127 -8.04 -10.29 -1.61
N VAL A 128 -7.67 -9.01 -1.75
CA VAL A 128 -7.76 -8.00 -0.71
C VAL A 128 -8.87 -7.00 -0.98
N ALA A 129 -9.39 -6.39 0.07
CA ALA A 129 -10.37 -5.32 -0.01
C ALA A 129 -9.78 -4.08 -0.72
N CYS A 130 -10.47 -3.59 -1.74
CA CYS A 130 -10.04 -2.45 -2.56
C CYS A 130 -10.81 -1.18 -2.20
N LEU A 131 -10.20 -0.02 -2.42
CA LEU A 131 -10.86 1.27 -2.27
C LEU A 131 -11.99 1.46 -3.28
N SER A 132 -12.97 2.28 -2.90
CA SER A 132 -13.97 2.79 -3.82
C SER A 132 -13.31 3.62 -4.93
N LEU A 133 -13.94 3.67 -6.11
CA LEU A 133 -13.41 4.52 -7.19
C LEU A 133 -13.37 6.00 -6.76
N ASN A 134 -14.36 6.44 -5.98
CA ASN A 134 -14.46 7.80 -5.46
C ASN A 134 -13.27 8.14 -4.55
N ASP A 135 -12.90 7.21 -3.65
CA ASP A 135 -11.72 7.34 -2.80
C ASP A 135 -10.42 7.25 -3.59
N CYS A 136 -10.36 6.45 -4.65
CA CYS A 136 -9.20 6.42 -5.55
C CYS A 136 -8.97 7.78 -6.24
N PHE A 137 -10.03 8.47 -6.66
CA PHE A 137 -9.90 9.80 -7.25
C PHE A 137 -9.51 10.85 -6.21
N THR A 138 -10.08 10.77 -5.01
CA THR A 138 -9.79 11.67 -3.89
C THR A 138 -8.35 11.52 -3.41
N SER A 139 -7.91 10.28 -3.18
CA SER A 139 -6.52 9.95 -2.80
C SER A 139 -5.51 10.33 -3.88
N LYS A 140 -5.80 10.18 -5.18
CA LYS A 140 -4.88 10.57 -6.26
C LYS A 140 -4.64 12.07 -6.34
N ARG A 141 -5.68 12.89 -6.17
CA ARG A 141 -5.55 14.36 -6.06
C ARG A 141 -4.71 14.74 -4.85
N PHE A 142 -4.86 13.97 -3.77
CA PHE A 142 -4.22 14.24 -2.51
C PHE A 142 -2.75 13.80 -2.45
N LEU A 143 -2.40 12.64 -3.02
CA LEU A 143 -1.02 12.14 -3.08
C LEU A 143 -0.13 13.04 -3.94
N LEU A 144 -0.69 13.73 -4.94
CA LEU A 144 0.01 14.81 -5.65
C LEU A 144 0.31 16.01 -4.74
N VAL A 145 -0.61 16.40 -3.87
CA VAL A 145 -0.40 17.50 -2.91
C VAL A 145 0.59 17.08 -1.82
N LEU A 146 0.46 15.87 -1.27
CA LEU A 146 1.40 15.33 -0.29
C LEU A 146 2.80 15.10 -0.89
N SER A 147 2.93 14.61 -2.12
CA SER A 147 4.22 14.50 -2.81
C SER A 147 4.85 15.87 -3.05
N SER A 148 4.04 16.89 -3.35
CA SER A 148 4.52 18.27 -3.47
C SER A 148 4.99 18.81 -2.11
N CYS A 149 4.23 18.53 -1.04
CA CYS A 149 4.61 18.89 0.33
C CYS A 149 5.81 18.09 0.86
N PHE A 150 5.96 16.80 0.53
CA PHE A 150 7.10 15.97 0.95
C PHE A 150 8.37 16.34 0.19
N ALA A 151 8.27 16.66 -1.11
CA ALA A 151 9.39 17.25 -1.85
C ALA A 151 9.82 18.59 -1.23
N THR A 152 8.87 19.35 -0.66
CA THR A 152 9.17 20.59 0.06
C THR A 152 9.74 20.32 1.47
N PHE A 153 9.29 19.26 2.15
CA PHE A 153 9.76 18.89 3.50
C PHE A 153 11.16 18.29 3.49
N ASP A 154 11.52 17.50 2.47
CA ASP A 154 12.87 16.92 2.32
C ASP A 154 13.92 17.98 1.98
N VAL A 155 13.52 19.03 1.25
CA VAL A 155 14.36 20.22 1.00
C VAL A 155 14.52 21.08 2.26
N LEU A 156 13.45 21.27 3.04
CA LEU A 156 13.51 22.05 4.30
C LEU A 156 14.28 21.34 5.41
N TRP A 157 14.26 20.01 5.49
CA TRP A 157 14.97 19.27 6.53
C TRP A 157 16.49 19.19 6.28
N ARG A 158 16.92 19.14 5.01
CA ARG A 158 18.35 19.24 4.65
C ARG A 158 18.96 20.60 4.96
N SER A 159 18.18 21.68 4.97
CA SER A 159 18.67 23.01 5.37
C SER A 159 18.70 23.26 6.88
N ALA A 160 18.25 22.30 7.70
CA ALA A 160 18.19 22.44 9.17
C ALA A 160 19.26 21.63 9.91
N ILE A 161 20.10 20.83 9.21
CA ILE A 161 21.05 19.88 9.81
C ILE A 161 22.50 20.10 9.37
N GLU A 162 22.80 21.21 8.70
CA GLU A 162 24.19 21.64 8.48
C GLU A 162 24.35 23.09 8.99
N PRO A 163 25.12 23.33 10.07
CA PRO A 163 25.47 24.67 10.53
C PRO A 163 26.49 25.36 9.62
#